data_AF-A0A447RR28-F1
#
_entry.id   AF-A0A447RR28-F1
#
_cell.length_a   1.000
_cell.length_b   1.000
_cell.length_c   1.000
_cell.angle_alpha   90.00
_cell.angle_beta   90.00
_cell.angle_gamma   90.00
#
_symmetry.space_group_name_H-M   'P 1'
#
loop_
_entity.id
_entity.type
_entity.pdbx_description
1 polymer ?
#
loop_
_entity_poly.entity_id
_entity_poly.type
_entity_poly.pdbx_seq_one_letter_code
_entity_poly.pdbx_strand_id
1 'polypeptide(L)'
;MFDELLKYNIEPVITLSHFEMPLHLVQQYGGWTNRKVVDFFVRFAEVVFERYKHKVKYWMTFNEINNQRNWRAPLFGYCCSGVVYTEHDNPEETMYQVLHHQFVASALAVKAARRINPDMQVGCMLAMVALLPLLLQTGRCHVRPGVDARALRLYRRPAARLLPELCVE
;
A
#
# COMPACT_ATOMS: atom_id res chain seq x y z
N MET A 1 2.16 -0.54 -24.86
CA MET A 1 2.01 -1.53 -23.77
C MET A 1 0.55 -1.96 -23.61
N PHE A 2 -0.35 -1.15 -23.01
CA PHE A 2 -1.76 -1.57 -22.80
C PHE A 2 -2.48 -1.99 -24.08
N ASP A 3 -2.35 -1.24 -25.16
CA ASP A 3 -3.00 -1.59 -26.45
C ASP A 3 -2.52 -2.94 -27.00
N GLU A 4 -1.24 -3.27 -26.79
CA GLU A 4 -0.69 -4.56 -27.21
C GLU A 4 -1.25 -5.70 -26.35
N LEU A 5 -1.34 -5.51 -25.03
CA LEU A 5 -1.96 -6.51 -24.13
C LEU A 5 -3.42 -6.77 -24.53
N LEU A 6 -4.19 -5.70 -24.75
CA LEU A 6 -5.60 -5.79 -25.11
C LEU A 6 -5.81 -6.43 -26.49
N LYS A 7 -4.94 -6.16 -27.46
CA LYS A 7 -4.93 -6.82 -28.78
C LYS A 7 -4.80 -8.34 -28.66
N TYR A 8 -4.10 -8.83 -27.64
CA TYR A 8 -3.96 -10.26 -27.34
C TYR A 8 -4.94 -10.77 -26.28
N ASN A 9 -5.99 -10.01 -25.93
CA ASN A 9 -6.98 -10.34 -24.90
C ASN A 9 -6.37 -10.58 -23.50
N ILE A 10 -5.29 -9.88 -23.17
CA ILE A 10 -4.66 -9.90 -21.85
C ILE A 10 -5.16 -8.70 -21.05
N GLU A 11 -5.91 -8.95 -19.98
CA GLU A 11 -6.42 -7.91 -19.09
C GLU A 11 -5.28 -7.35 -18.21
N PRO A 12 -4.96 -6.04 -18.31
CA PRO A 12 -3.91 -5.45 -17.50
C PRO A 12 -4.35 -5.27 -16.04
N VAL A 13 -3.49 -5.67 -15.11
CA VAL A 13 -3.63 -5.37 -13.67
C VAL A 13 -2.43 -4.52 -13.24
N ILE A 14 -2.68 -3.25 -12.90
CA ILE A 14 -1.61 -2.25 -12.80
C ILE A 14 -1.40 -1.77 -11.38
N THR A 15 -0.16 -1.79 -10.91
CA THR A 15 0.25 -1.19 -9.63
C THR A 15 0.83 0.19 -9.85
N LEU A 16 0.37 1.19 -9.09
CA LEU A 16 0.84 2.56 -9.19
C LEU A 16 2.22 2.77 -8.55
N SER A 17 2.51 2.09 -7.44
CA SER A 17 3.76 2.24 -6.70
C SER A 17 4.29 0.90 -6.22
N HIS A 18 5.52 0.56 -6.59
CA HIS A 18 6.19 -0.70 -6.26
C HIS A 18 7.63 -0.46 -5.75
N PHE A 19 7.74 0.43 -4.77
CA PHE A 19 8.99 0.80 -4.08
C PHE A 19 9.91 1.78 -4.83
N GLU A 20 9.40 2.46 -5.85
CA GLU A 20 10.16 3.43 -6.68
C GLU A 20 9.77 4.88 -6.38
N MET A 21 9.93 5.33 -5.14
CA MET A 21 9.60 6.71 -4.81
C MET A 21 10.58 7.70 -5.47
N PRO A 22 10.11 8.79 -6.08
CA PRO A 22 11.00 9.80 -6.67
C PRO A 22 12.00 10.35 -5.65
N LEU A 23 13.29 10.31 -5.97
CA LEU A 23 14.37 10.76 -5.08
C LEU A 23 14.19 12.21 -4.61
N HIS A 24 13.63 13.07 -5.46
CA HIS A 24 13.32 14.46 -5.10
C HIS A 24 12.37 14.55 -3.89
N LEU A 25 11.36 13.67 -3.81
CA LEU A 25 10.42 13.66 -2.69
C LEU A 25 11.10 13.18 -1.39
N VAL A 26 12.07 12.28 -1.49
CA VAL A 26 12.92 11.90 -0.35
C VAL A 26 13.70 13.12 0.15
N GLN A 27 14.46 13.76 -0.74
CA GLN A 27 15.41 14.81 -0.36
C GLN A 27 14.75 16.11 0.10
N GLN A 28 13.65 16.52 -0.52
CA GLN A 28 13.01 17.82 -0.25
C GLN A 28 11.87 17.74 0.77
N TYR A 29 11.22 16.57 0.88
CA TYR A 29 10.06 16.40 1.73
C TYR A 29 10.26 15.36 2.84
N GLY A 30 11.37 14.62 2.87
CA GLY A 30 11.58 13.55 3.85
C GLY A 30 10.74 12.30 3.56
N GLY A 31 10.34 12.13 2.30
CA GLY A 31 9.50 11.01 1.88
C GLY A 31 8.13 11.01 2.55
N TRP A 32 7.62 9.83 2.87
CA TRP A 32 6.29 9.68 3.45
C TRP A 32 6.16 10.14 4.90
N THR A 33 7.23 10.64 5.54
CA THR A 33 7.09 11.33 6.83
C THR A 33 6.28 12.63 6.68
N ASN A 34 6.28 13.23 5.49
CA ASN A 34 5.62 14.49 5.23
C ASN A 34 4.25 14.30 4.58
N ARG A 35 3.23 14.85 5.24
CA ARG A 35 1.83 14.73 4.81
C ARG A 35 1.57 15.25 3.39
N LYS A 36 2.37 16.20 2.88
CA LYS A 36 2.23 16.71 1.50
C LYS A 36 2.45 15.63 0.43
N VAL A 37 3.20 14.57 0.75
CA VAL A 37 3.43 13.46 -0.18
C VAL A 37 2.14 12.70 -0.49
N VAL A 38 1.17 12.72 0.42
CA VAL A 38 -0.20 12.21 0.17
C VAL A 38 -0.81 12.91 -1.03
N ASP A 39 -0.81 14.24 -1.04
CA ASP A 39 -1.43 15.05 -2.10
C ASP A 39 -0.71 14.85 -3.44
N PHE A 40 0.62 14.72 -3.41
CA PHE A 40 1.41 14.43 -4.62
C PHE A 40 1.07 13.06 -5.20
N PHE A 41 0.95 12.03 -4.36
CA PHE A 41 0.55 10.70 -4.80
C PHE A 41 -0.87 10.70 -5.39
N VAL A 42 -1.82 11.37 -4.74
CA VAL A 42 -3.20 11.47 -5.24
C VAL A 42 -3.24 12.15 -6.60
N ARG A 43 -2.51 13.26 -6.77
CA ARG A 43 -2.41 13.94 -8.07
C ARG A 43 -1.78 13.04 -9.14
N PHE A 44 -0.73 12.30 -8.80
CA PHE A 44 -0.13 11.32 -9.70
C PHE A 44 -1.14 10.26 -10.12
N ALA A 45 -1.84 9.66 -9.15
CA ALA A 45 -2.86 8.64 -9.40
C ALA A 45 -3.99 9.17 -10.30
N GLU A 46 -4.49 10.37 -10.03
CA GLU A 46 -5.52 11.02 -10.87
C GLU A 46 -5.09 11.19 -12.32
N VAL A 47 -3.87 11.65 -12.57
CA VAL A 47 -3.34 11.81 -13.94
C VAL A 47 -3.25 10.45 -14.65
N VAL A 48 -2.80 9.41 -13.94
CA VAL A 48 -2.67 8.05 -14.51
C VAL A 48 -4.06 7.46 -14.80
N PHE A 49 -4.98 7.54 -13.84
CA PHE A 49 -6.35 7.05 -14.01
C PHE A 49 -7.05 7.76 -15.17
N GLU A 50 -6.99 9.10 -15.24
CA GLU A 50 -7.62 9.88 -16.31
C GLU A 50 -7.09 9.47 -17.68
N ARG A 51 -5.77 9.28 -17.80
CA ARG A 51 -5.12 8.90 -19.06
C ARG A 51 -5.52 7.50 -19.54
N TYR A 52 -5.72 6.56 -18.62
CA TYR A 52 -5.91 5.15 -18.94
C TYR A 52 -7.29 4.60 -18.56
N LYS A 53 -8.26 5.48 -18.31
CA LYS A 53 -9.60 5.13 -17.82
C LYS A 53 -10.41 4.18 -18.69
N HIS A 54 -10.09 4.10 -19.98
CA HIS A 54 -10.74 3.21 -20.94
C HIS A 54 -9.91 1.96 -21.28
N LYS A 55 -8.70 1.81 -20.71
CA LYS A 55 -7.77 0.73 -21.05
C LYS A 55 -7.49 -0.24 -19.91
N VAL A 56 -7.71 0.18 -18.67
CA VAL A 56 -7.36 -0.63 -17.49
C VAL A 56 -8.50 -0.58 -16.49
N LYS A 57 -9.04 -1.76 -16.18
CA LYS A 57 -10.10 -1.91 -15.18
C LYS A 57 -9.55 -2.15 -13.77
N TYR A 58 -8.45 -2.90 -13.65
CA TYR A 58 -7.92 -3.37 -12.36
C TYR A 58 -6.64 -2.64 -11.95
N TRP A 59 -6.67 -2.07 -10.75
CA TRP A 59 -5.61 -1.23 -10.23
C TRP A 59 -5.22 -1.61 -8.80
N MET A 60 -3.96 -1.39 -8.47
CA MET A 60 -3.42 -1.44 -7.12
C MET A 60 -2.73 -0.12 -6.81
N THR A 61 -2.98 0.46 -5.63
CA THR A 61 -2.31 1.68 -5.19
C THR A 61 -0.86 1.39 -4.83
N PHE A 62 -0.65 0.60 -3.79
CA PHE A 62 0.68 0.22 -3.29
C PHE A 62 0.87 -1.29 -3.38
N ASN A 63 2.05 -1.69 -3.84
CA ASN A 63 2.56 -3.04 -3.65
C ASN A 63 2.96 -3.24 -2.18
N GLU A 64 2.54 -4.35 -1.57
CA GLU A 64 2.99 -4.80 -0.25
C GLU A 64 3.18 -3.67 0.77
N ILE A 65 2.14 -2.85 1.00
CA ILE A 65 2.21 -1.62 1.81
C ILE A 65 2.76 -1.86 3.23
N ASN A 66 2.65 -3.09 3.74
CA ASN A 66 3.12 -3.54 5.04
C ASN A 66 4.57 -4.06 5.08
N ASN A 67 5.28 -4.14 3.96
CA ASN A 67 6.64 -4.70 3.89
C ASN A 67 7.64 -3.91 4.76
N GLN A 68 7.38 -2.62 4.95
CA GLN A 68 8.16 -1.72 5.80
C GLN A 68 7.92 -1.84 7.31
N ARG A 69 7.12 -2.81 7.76
CA ARG A 69 6.83 -3.01 9.18
C ARG A 69 8.07 -3.29 10.01
N ASN A 70 9.08 -3.95 9.44
CA ASN A 70 10.35 -4.19 10.13
C ASN A 70 11.22 -2.94 10.11
N TRP A 71 10.83 -1.94 10.91
CA TRP A 71 11.50 -0.63 10.98
C TRP A 71 12.99 -0.72 11.33
N ARG A 72 13.42 -1.82 11.96
CA ARG A 72 14.81 -2.09 12.35
C ARG A 72 15.73 -2.36 11.16
N ALA A 73 15.18 -2.74 10.01
CA ALA A 73 15.93 -2.98 8.80
C ALA A 73 15.75 -1.78 7.84
N PRO A 74 16.75 -0.89 7.72
CA PRO A 74 16.66 0.37 6.95
C PRO A 74 16.14 0.21 5.53
N LEU A 75 16.52 -0.88 4.87
CA LEU A 75 16.18 -1.17 3.48
C LEU A 75 14.66 -1.10 3.23
N PHE A 76 13.84 -1.65 4.13
CA PHE A 76 12.40 -1.73 3.88
C PHE A 76 11.71 -0.37 3.97
N GLY A 77 12.12 0.48 4.92
CA GLY A 77 11.63 1.86 4.97
C GLY A 77 12.11 2.69 3.79
N TYR A 78 13.40 2.59 3.44
CA TYR A 78 13.97 3.33 2.32
C TYR A 78 13.29 2.99 0.98
N CYS A 79 13.12 1.70 0.67
CA CYS A 79 12.47 1.29 -0.57
C CYS A 79 10.97 1.58 -0.56
N CYS A 80 10.25 1.24 0.52
CA CYS A 80 8.78 1.34 0.50
C CYS A 80 8.26 2.77 0.69
N SER A 81 9.03 3.63 1.37
CA SER A 81 8.58 4.97 1.75
C SER A 81 9.65 6.06 1.70
N GLY A 82 10.87 5.74 1.28
CA GLY A 82 11.98 6.69 1.29
C GLY A 82 12.34 7.18 2.68
N VAL A 83 12.10 6.36 3.71
CA VAL A 83 12.35 6.73 5.12
C VAL A 83 13.29 5.71 5.76
N VAL A 84 14.39 6.18 6.32
CA VAL A 84 15.26 5.34 7.17
C VAL A 84 14.84 5.52 8.63
N TYR A 85 13.93 4.67 9.11
CA TYR A 85 13.29 4.85 10.42
C TYR A 85 14.27 4.94 11.59
N THR A 86 15.42 4.28 11.50
CA THR A 86 16.46 4.28 12.54
C THR A 86 17.16 5.63 12.72
N GLU A 87 16.97 6.57 11.80
CA GLU A 87 17.49 7.94 11.89
C GLU A 87 16.55 8.90 12.65
N HIS A 88 15.39 8.40 13.10
CA HIS A 88 14.41 9.17 13.88
C HIS A 88 14.45 8.78 15.36
N ASP A 89 14.10 9.73 16.25
CA ASP A 89 14.09 9.52 17.71
C ASP A 89 13.16 8.36 18.13
N ASN A 90 11.98 8.28 17.50
CA ASN A 90 11.00 7.22 17.71
C ASN A 90 10.74 6.46 16.39
N PRO A 91 11.58 5.46 16.03
CA PRO A 91 11.48 4.76 14.75
C PRO A 91 10.14 4.04 14.51
N GLU A 92 9.61 3.38 15.55
CA GLU A 92 8.36 2.62 15.44
C GLU A 92 7.14 3.54 15.26
N GLU A 93 7.10 4.64 15.99
CA GLU A 93 6.07 5.68 15.86
C GLU A 93 6.11 6.32 14.45
N THR A 94 7.32 6.65 13.98
CA THR A 94 7.54 7.19 12.63
C THR A 94 7.04 6.22 11.57
N MET A 95 7.32 4.92 11.71
CA MET A 95 6.81 3.88 10.81
C MET A 95 5.28 3.82 10.78
N TYR A 96 4.61 3.95 11.93
CA TYR A 96 3.15 4.02 11.97
C TYR A 96 2.59 5.28 11.30
N GLN A 97 3.24 6.44 11.48
CA GLN A 97 2.82 7.68 10.83
C GLN A 97 2.98 7.62 9.31
N VAL A 98 4.09 7.07 8.84
CA VAL A 98 4.35 6.84 7.41
C VAL A 98 3.32 5.90 6.80
N LEU A 99 3.05 4.77 7.46
CA LEU A 99 2.00 3.84 7.04
C LEU A 99 0.62 4.52 7.01
N HIS A 100 0.31 5.34 8.00
CA HIS A 100 -0.94 6.10 8.04
C HIS A 100 -1.07 7.01 6.81
N HIS A 101 -0.02 7.76 6.45
CA HIS A 101 -0.04 8.59 5.24
C HIS A 101 -0.26 7.78 3.96
N GLN A 102 0.41 6.63 3.79
CA GLN A 102 0.19 5.77 2.63
C GLN A 102 -1.22 5.19 2.57
N PHE A 103 -1.80 4.81 3.72
CA PHE A 103 -3.20 4.37 3.78
C PHE A 103 -4.19 5.47 3.41
N VAL A 104 -3.98 6.69 3.89
CA VAL A 104 -4.80 7.85 3.50
C VAL A 104 -4.66 8.13 2.01
N ALA A 105 -3.44 8.12 1.47
CA ALA A 105 -3.19 8.31 0.04
C ALA A 105 -3.87 7.22 -0.81
N SER A 106 -3.82 5.96 -0.36
CA SER A 106 -4.52 4.86 -1.01
C SER A 106 -6.03 5.07 -1.03
N ALA A 107 -6.63 5.47 0.10
CA ALA A 107 -8.08 5.70 0.19
C ALA A 107 -8.52 6.87 -0.70
N LEU A 108 -7.74 7.95 -0.74
CA LEU A 108 -8.01 9.10 -1.61
C LEU A 108 -7.87 8.73 -3.10
N ALA A 109 -6.88 7.93 -3.46
CA ALA A 109 -6.74 7.42 -4.83
C ALA A 109 -7.93 6.53 -5.24
N VAL A 110 -8.44 5.67 -4.35
CA VAL A 110 -9.65 4.88 -4.60
C VAL A 110 -10.86 5.80 -4.83
N LYS A 111 -11.03 6.84 -4.00
CA LYS A 111 -12.10 7.83 -4.16
C LYS A 111 -11.99 8.55 -5.50
N ALA A 112 -10.78 8.95 -5.89
CA ALA A 112 -10.53 9.61 -7.17
C ALA A 112 -10.83 8.69 -8.36
N ALA A 113 -10.40 7.43 -8.32
CA ALA A 113 -10.68 6.45 -9.36
C ALA A 113 -12.19 6.25 -9.58
N ARG A 114 -12.96 6.06 -8.50
CA ARG A 114 -14.43 5.92 -8.58
C ARG A 114 -15.11 7.14 -9.21
N ARG A 115 -14.60 8.34 -8.92
CA ARG A 115 -15.08 9.59 -9.52
C ARG A 115 -14.77 9.67 -11.02
N ILE A 116 -13.59 9.20 -11.44
CA ILE A 116 -13.13 9.25 -12.85
C ILE A 116 -13.84 8.19 -13.70
N ASN A 117 -13.92 6.96 -13.19
CA ASN A 117 -14.62 5.86 -13.84
C ASN A 117 -15.13 4.87 -12.76
N PRO A 118 -16.45 4.79 -12.53
CA PRO A 118 -17.05 3.87 -11.56
C PRO A 118 -16.75 2.38 -11.81
N ASP A 119 -16.40 2.00 -13.03
CA ASP A 119 -16.09 0.60 -13.39
C ASP A 119 -14.70 0.15 -12.91
N MET A 120 -13.84 1.10 -12.52
CA MET A 120 -12.50 0.79 -12.02
C MET A 120 -12.57 0.03 -10.70
N GLN A 121 -11.79 -1.05 -10.63
CA GLN A 121 -11.59 -1.85 -9.42
C GLN A 121 -10.21 -1.54 -8.86
N VAL A 122 -10.17 -0.82 -7.73
CA VAL A 122 -8.92 -0.37 -7.11
C VAL A 122 -8.73 -1.05 -5.75
N GLY A 123 -7.62 -1.74 -5.61
CA GLY A 123 -7.21 -2.39 -4.36
C GLY A 123 -5.85 -1.90 -3.84
N CYS A 124 -5.37 -2.57 -2.81
CA CYS A 124 -4.02 -2.41 -2.26
C CYS A 124 -3.46 -3.80 -1.96
N MET A 125 -2.20 -4.04 -2.28
CA MET A 125 -1.56 -5.33 -2.01
C MET A 125 -0.99 -5.36 -0.60
N LEU A 126 -1.14 -6.51 0.06
CA LEU A 126 -0.54 -6.82 1.35
C LEU A 126 0.36 -8.04 1.20
N ALA A 127 1.61 -7.93 1.64
CA ALA A 127 2.50 -9.06 1.79
C ALA A 127 1.99 -9.92 2.95
N MET A 128 1.48 -11.11 2.66
CA MET A 128 1.01 -12.04 3.67
C MET A 128 1.82 -13.34 3.59
N VAL A 129 2.63 -13.57 4.61
CA VAL A 129 3.34 -14.83 4.79
C VAL A 129 2.47 -15.73 5.66
N ALA A 130 2.05 -16.87 5.12
CA ALA A 130 1.33 -17.87 5.89
C ALA A 130 2.26 -18.47 6.95
N LEU A 131 1.96 -18.22 8.22
CA LEU A 131 2.68 -18.84 9.33
C LEU A 131 2.13 -20.24 9.55
N LEU A 132 2.89 -21.25 9.14
CA LEU A 132 2.58 -22.64 9.47
C LEU A 132 2.99 -22.90 10.93
N PRO A 133 2.08 -23.39 11.80
CA PRO A 133 2.47 -23.84 13.12
C PRO A 133 3.47 -25.00 12.98
N LEU A 134 4.64 -24.86 13.60
CA LEU A 134 5.70 -25.89 13.63
C LEU A 134 5.21 -27.25 14.19
N LEU A 135 4.03 -27.26 14.81
CA LEU A 135 3.45 -28.38 15.53
C LEU A 135 2.69 -29.39 14.69
N LEU A 136 2.49 -29.15 13.38
CA LEU A 136 2.01 -30.18 12.47
C LEU A 136 3.04 -31.32 12.25
N GLN A 137 4.26 -31.17 12.77
CA GLN A 137 5.26 -32.24 12.82
C GLN A 137 5.31 -33.01 14.17
N THR A 138 4.71 -32.53 15.27
CA THR A 138 4.92 -33.11 16.61
C THR A 138 3.70 -33.17 17.56
N GLY A 139 2.48 -32.88 17.10
CA GLY A 139 1.25 -33.28 17.80
C GLY A 139 0.92 -32.55 19.12
N ARG A 140 1.52 -31.38 19.41
CA ARG A 140 1.12 -30.53 20.56
C ARG A 140 0.58 -29.20 20.07
N CYS A 141 -0.57 -28.71 20.51
CA CYS A 141 -1.08 -27.41 20.07
C CYS A 141 -0.70 -26.32 21.09
N HIS A 142 0.40 -25.59 20.86
CA HIS A 142 0.72 -24.40 21.62
C HIS A 142 1.26 -23.29 20.70
N VAL A 143 0.38 -22.37 20.33
CA VAL A 143 0.73 -21.17 19.55
C VAL A 143 1.41 -20.18 20.49
N ARG A 144 2.65 -19.74 20.20
CA ARG A 144 3.28 -18.65 20.97
C ARG A 144 2.39 -17.40 20.86
N PRO A 145 1.86 -16.86 21.96
CA PRO A 145 1.10 -15.62 21.92
C PRO A 145 2.06 -14.47 21.59
N GLY A 146 1.83 -13.75 20.49
CA GLY A 146 2.47 -12.44 20.27
C GLY A 146 2.89 -12.12 18.84
N VAL A 147 3.12 -13.11 17.96
CA VAL A 147 3.77 -12.85 16.67
C VAL A 147 2.78 -12.35 15.59
N ASP A 148 1.50 -12.74 15.66
CA ASP A 148 0.65 -12.73 14.44
C ASP A 148 -0.61 -11.84 14.52
N ALA A 149 -1.34 -11.84 15.65
CA ALA A 149 -2.68 -11.26 15.66
C ALA A 149 -2.75 -9.71 15.64
N ARG A 150 -1.65 -9.01 15.98
CA ARG A 150 -1.58 -7.54 15.88
C ARG A 150 -1.29 -7.09 14.45
N ALA A 151 -0.47 -7.83 13.72
CA ALA A 151 -0.08 -7.55 12.34
C ALA A 151 -1.30 -7.53 11.42
N LEU A 152 -2.00 -8.65 11.36
CA LEU A 152 -3.14 -8.84 10.48
C LEU A 152 -4.29 -7.88 10.81
N ARG A 153 -4.53 -7.59 12.10
CA ARG A 153 -5.55 -6.61 12.50
C ARG A 153 -5.21 -5.19 12.08
N LEU A 154 -3.94 -4.80 12.17
CA LEU A 154 -3.49 -3.45 11.85
C LEU A 154 -3.67 -3.12 10.37
N TYR A 155 -3.45 -4.09 9.46
CA TYR A 155 -3.59 -3.84 8.02
C TYR A 155 -4.98 -4.19 7.47
N ARG A 156 -5.65 -5.22 8.02
CA ARG A 156 -6.96 -5.66 7.52
C ARG A 156 -8.11 -4.77 7.98
N ARG A 157 -8.07 -4.20 9.20
CA ARG A 157 -9.17 -3.36 9.71
C ARG A 157 -9.28 -2.00 9.03
N PRO A 158 -8.21 -1.21 8.82
CA PRO A 158 -8.32 0.06 8.10
C PRO A 158 -8.73 -0.14 6.65
N ALA A 159 -8.11 -1.11 5.97
CA ALA A 159 -8.46 -1.45 4.58
C ALA A 159 -9.93 -1.89 4.45
N ALA A 160 -10.47 -2.65 5.41
CA ALA A 160 -11.86 -3.11 5.38
C ALA A 160 -12.89 -2.09 5.92
N ARG A 161 -12.52 -1.18 6.84
CA ARG A 161 -13.44 -0.17 7.41
C ARG A 161 -13.60 1.07 6.55
N LEU A 162 -12.60 1.44 5.74
CA LEU A 162 -12.70 2.56 4.80
C LEU A 162 -13.56 2.21 3.57
N LEU A 163 -13.85 0.92 3.33
CA LEU A 163 -14.63 0.48 2.16
C LEU A 163 -16.17 0.69 2.32
N PRO A 164 -16.81 0.40 3.47
CA PRO A 164 -18.25 0.61 3.62
C PRO A 164 -18.69 2.07 3.85
N GLU A 165 -17.87 2.94 4.47
CA GLU A 165 -18.26 4.35 4.70
C GLU A 165 -18.22 5.22 3.43
N LEU A 166 -17.75 4.66 2.30
CA LEU A 166 -17.82 5.27 0.96
C LEU A 166 -18.93 4.65 0.09
N CYS A 167 -19.83 3.84 0.67
CA CYS A 167 -20.96 3.18 -0.02
C CYS A 167 -22.34 3.72 0.44
N VAL A 168 -22.38 4.83 1.17
CA VAL A 168 -23.62 5.56 1.47
C VAL A 168 -23.41 7.03 1.12
N GLU A 169 -23.61 7.31 -0.17
CA GLU A 169 -24.23 8.49 -0.81
C GLU A 169 -23.85 8.53 -2.30
#